data_AF-A0A7W0KYM0-F1
#
_entry.id   AF-A0A7W0KYM0-F1
#
_cell.length_a   1.000
_cell.length_b   1.000
_cell.length_c   1.000
_cell.angle_alpha   90.00
_cell.angle_beta   90.00
_cell.angle_gamma   90.00
#
_symmetry.space_group_name_H-M   'P 1'
#
loop_
_entity.id
_entity.type
_entity.pdbx_description
1 polymer ?
#
loop_
_entity_poly.entity_id
_entity_poly.type
_entity_poly.pdbx_seq_one_letter_code
_entity_poly.pdbx_strand_id
1 'polypeptide(L)'
;MDQPQRGPADIEVTNRLTVLANATADAKAMMDRGEHETDKGAQTTVSPEEVDEIIGTWPEAAKMGVQQMVLQYGQPNEATPTKLLWFDRTPWKRIQVTSDQVVHKFPTPHADFLTQYIDYEVPPDKFEELGRYDGSCLIDRTMGEAAARCDSEAANFLTLNLMHEIVTGTRTVDDARAFYSETLSAYCLGESAPHCEGFLFELPTGGSGDPDHPVPPGPKAKAITQQVEEFLSASGRT
;
A
#
# COMPACT_ATOMS: atom_id res chain seq x y z
N MET A 1 5.74 -12.22 30.59
CA MET A 1 6.41 -13.50 30.27
C MET A 1 7.40 -13.18 29.17
N ASP A 2 8.69 -13.42 29.43
CA ASP A 2 9.75 -13.23 28.45
C ASP A 2 9.75 -14.49 27.56
N GLN A 3 8.99 -14.46 26.47
CA GLN A 3 9.08 -15.54 25.49
C GLN A 3 10.39 -15.37 24.73
N PRO A 4 11.21 -16.44 24.57
CA PRO A 4 12.44 -16.34 23.81
C PRO A 4 12.11 -15.91 22.38
N GLN A 5 12.90 -14.97 21.84
CA GLN A 5 12.78 -14.55 20.45
C GLN A 5 12.94 -15.77 19.55
N ARG A 6 11.85 -16.17 18.87
CA ARG A 6 11.89 -17.14 17.78
C ARG A 6 12.32 -16.44 16.50
N GLY A 7 13.10 -17.12 15.67
CA GLY A 7 13.61 -16.52 14.44
C GLY A 7 13.87 -17.53 13.33
N PRO A 8 14.27 -17.07 12.13
CA PRO A 8 14.50 -17.93 10.98
C PRO A 8 15.57 -19.03 11.19
N ALA A 9 16.40 -18.90 12.22
CA ALA A 9 17.37 -19.92 12.62
C ALA A 9 16.71 -21.21 13.14
N ASP A 10 15.49 -21.11 13.68
CA ASP A 10 14.72 -22.24 14.21
C ASP A 10 14.10 -23.10 13.09
N ILE A 11 14.11 -22.62 11.85
CA ILE A 11 13.61 -23.32 10.67
C ILE A 11 14.74 -24.17 10.08
N GLU A 12 14.48 -25.42 9.72
CA GLU A 12 15.47 -26.26 9.04
C GLU A 12 16.02 -25.58 7.76
N VAL A 13 17.32 -25.74 7.50
CA VAL A 13 17.98 -25.13 6.33
C VAL A 13 17.34 -25.59 5.01
N THR A 14 16.94 -26.86 4.93
CA THR A 14 16.22 -27.45 3.81
C THR A 14 14.91 -26.72 3.50
N ASN A 15 14.15 -26.36 4.52
CA ASN A 15 12.90 -25.60 4.37
C ASN A 15 13.17 -24.17 3.91
N ARG A 16 14.22 -23.52 4.43
CA ARG A 16 14.64 -22.19 3.98
C ARG A 16 15.04 -22.18 2.50
N LEU A 17 15.81 -23.18 2.06
CA LEU A 17 16.18 -23.35 0.65
C LEU A 17 14.97 -23.63 -0.24
N THR A 18 14.03 -24.44 0.24
CA THR A 18 12.79 -24.75 -0.49
C THR A 18 11.98 -23.48 -0.75
N VAL A 19 11.83 -22.61 0.25
CA VAL A 19 11.12 -21.32 0.07
C VAL A 19 11.82 -20.45 -0.96
N LEU A 20 13.15 -20.30 -0.85
CA LEU A 20 13.94 -19.53 -1.81
C LEU A 20 13.78 -20.05 -3.25
N ALA A 21 13.85 -21.36 -3.44
CA ALA A 21 13.74 -21.97 -4.75
C ALA A 21 12.36 -21.72 -5.38
N ASN A 22 11.30 -21.88 -4.59
CA ASN A 22 9.93 -21.63 -5.08
C ASN A 22 9.71 -20.15 -5.40
N ALA A 23 10.15 -19.22 -4.55
CA ALA A 23 10.05 -17.79 -4.84
C ALA A 23 10.82 -17.39 -6.11
N THR A 24 11.98 -18.01 -6.35
CA THR A 24 12.76 -17.79 -7.59
C THR A 24 12.01 -18.30 -8.82
N ALA A 25 11.39 -19.48 -8.73
CA ALA A 25 10.59 -20.04 -9.81
C ALA A 25 9.35 -19.19 -10.11
N ASP A 26 8.65 -18.73 -9.06
CA ASP A 26 7.48 -17.85 -9.19
C ASP A 26 7.87 -16.53 -9.86
N ALA A 27 8.95 -15.89 -9.41
CA ALA A 27 9.47 -14.67 -10.02
C ALA A 27 9.83 -14.87 -11.50
N LYS A 28 10.51 -15.97 -11.85
CA LYS A 28 10.80 -16.31 -13.25
C LYS A 28 9.52 -16.46 -14.07
N ALA A 29 8.55 -17.20 -13.56
CA ALA A 29 7.29 -17.41 -14.25
C ALA A 29 6.51 -16.10 -14.45
N MET A 30 6.53 -15.19 -13.47
CA MET A 30 5.92 -13.85 -13.58
C MET A 30 6.64 -13.02 -14.65
N MET A 31 7.97 -12.96 -14.62
CA MET A 31 8.77 -12.24 -15.62
C MET A 31 8.55 -12.78 -17.04
N ASP A 32 8.45 -14.10 -17.23
CA ASP A 32 8.15 -14.72 -18.53
C ASP A 32 6.76 -14.33 -19.06
N ARG A 33 5.80 -14.02 -18.17
CA ARG A 33 4.47 -13.50 -18.53
C ARG A 33 4.43 -11.97 -18.68
N GLY A 34 5.53 -11.27 -18.38
CA GLY A 34 5.55 -9.80 -18.31
C GLY A 34 4.74 -9.25 -17.13
N GLU A 35 4.49 -10.06 -16.10
CA GLU A 35 3.78 -9.66 -14.89
C GLU A 35 4.76 -9.13 -13.86
N HIS A 36 4.49 -7.93 -13.35
CA HIS A 36 5.23 -7.32 -12.25
C HIS A 36 4.63 -7.67 -10.88
N GLU A 37 3.30 -7.69 -10.82
CA GLU A 37 2.51 -7.91 -9.61
C GLU A 37 1.25 -8.74 -9.91
N THR A 38 0.53 -9.18 -8.88
CA THR A 38 -0.73 -9.91 -9.04
C THR A 38 -1.78 -9.44 -8.04
N ASP A 39 -3.00 -9.17 -8.50
CA ASP A 39 -4.13 -8.80 -7.64
C ASP A 39 -5.26 -9.82 -7.73
N LYS A 40 -5.02 -11.02 -7.18
CA LYS A 40 -6.03 -12.09 -7.18
C LYS A 40 -7.31 -11.69 -6.44
N GLY A 41 -7.19 -10.85 -5.43
CA GLY A 41 -8.33 -10.33 -4.66
C GLY A 41 -9.30 -9.49 -5.51
N ALA A 42 -8.86 -8.88 -6.61
CA ALA A 42 -9.74 -8.13 -7.50
C ALA A 42 -10.88 -8.96 -8.11
N GLN A 43 -10.74 -10.29 -8.11
CA GLN A 43 -11.71 -11.23 -8.69
C GLN A 43 -12.82 -11.66 -7.72
N THR A 44 -12.71 -11.31 -6.44
CA THR A 44 -13.70 -11.66 -5.42
C THR A 44 -14.62 -10.48 -5.13
N THR A 45 -15.77 -10.75 -4.50
CA THR A 45 -16.67 -9.72 -3.99
C THR A 45 -17.40 -10.29 -2.78
N VAL A 46 -17.53 -9.47 -1.73
CA VAL A 46 -18.20 -9.82 -0.47
C VAL A 46 -19.65 -9.34 -0.51
N SER A 47 -20.56 -10.06 0.14
CA SER A 47 -21.96 -9.65 0.19
C SER A 47 -22.18 -8.50 1.18
N PRO A 48 -23.22 -7.67 0.99
CA PRO A 48 -23.57 -6.62 1.94
C PRO A 48 -23.81 -7.14 3.36
N GLU A 49 -24.45 -8.31 3.49
CA GLU A 49 -24.77 -8.91 4.80
C GLU A 49 -23.50 -9.31 5.57
N GLU A 50 -22.51 -9.87 4.87
CA GLU A 50 -21.22 -10.23 5.46
C GLU A 50 -20.43 -8.99 5.88
N VAL A 51 -20.48 -7.91 5.07
CA VAL A 51 -19.90 -6.62 5.45
C VAL A 51 -20.53 -6.08 6.73
N ASP A 52 -21.86 -6.03 6.80
CA ASP A 52 -22.60 -5.52 7.96
C ASP A 52 -22.31 -6.34 9.22
N GLU A 53 -22.19 -7.66 9.10
CA GLU A 53 -21.80 -8.55 10.22
C GLU A 53 -20.40 -8.22 10.73
N ILE A 54 -19.42 -8.12 9.83
CA ILE A 54 -18.02 -7.85 10.17
C ILE A 54 -17.87 -6.50 10.87
N ILE A 55 -18.42 -5.43 10.28
CA ILE A 55 -18.24 -4.06 10.80
C ILE A 55 -19.11 -3.76 12.02
N GLY A 56 -20.04 -4.66 12.38
CA GLY A 56 -20.93 -4.50 13.54
C GLY A 56 -20.19 -4.36 14.87
N THR A 57 -18.93 -4.79 14.95
CA THR A 57 -18.08 -4.71 16.14
C THR A 57 -16.96 -3.66 16.04
N TRP A 58 -16.87 -2.95 14.92
CA TRP A 58 -15.79 -1.99 14.66
C TRP A 58 -16.02 -0.66 15.38
N PRO A 59 -14.97 0.14 15.62
CA PRO A 59 -15.13 1.52 16.05
C PRO A 59 -16.02 2.32 15.10
N GLU A 60 -16.89 3.18 15.65
CA GLU A 60 -17.91 3.90 14.87
C GLU A 60 -17.34 4.69 13.69
N ALA A 61 -16.21 5.39 13.87
CA ALA A 61 -15.58 6.14 12.78
C ALA A 61 -15.14 5.23 11.62
N ALA A 62 -14.53 4.08 11.91
CA ALA A 62 -14.11 3.12 10.89
C ALA A 62 -15.33 2.49 10.18
N LYS A 63 -16.40 2.19 10.93
CA LYS A 63 -17.67 1.71 10.37
C LYS A 63 -18.28 2.72 9.41
N MET A 64 -18.31 4.01 9.79
CA MET A 64 -18.76 5.09 8.90
C MET A 64 -17.88 5.21 7.66
N GLY A 65 -16.56 5.08 7.82
CA GLY A 65 -15.61 5.02 6.70
C GLY A 65 -15.93 3.89 5.72
N VAL A 66 -16.20 2.68 6.21
CA VAL A 66 -16.66 1.56 5.36
C VAL A 66 -17.93 1.94 4.61
N GLN A 67 -18.94 2.48 5.30
CA GLN A 67 -20.21 2.85 4.68
C GLN A 67 -20.04 3.89 3.57
N GLN A 68 -19.13 4.86 3.75
CA GLN A 68 -18.78 5.84 2.72
C GLN A 68 -18.11 5.17 1.51
N MET A 69 -17.14 4.27 1.74
CA MET A 69 -16.48 3.54 0.65
C MET A 69 -17.46 2.63 -0.10
N VAL A 70 -18.41 1.98 0.61
CA VAL A 70 -19.47 1.18 -0.02
C VAL A 70 -20.39 2.05 -0.87
N LEU A 71 -20.78 3.22 -0.35
CA LEU A 71 -21.63 4.15 -1.07
C LEU A 71 -20.97 4.64 -2.36
N GLN A 72 -19.66 4.93 -2.32
CA GLN A 72 -18.91 5.51 -3.43
C GLN A 72 -18.44 4.45 -4.44
N TYR A 73 -17.98 3.29 -3.98
CA TYR A 73 -17.25 2.30 -4.77
C TYR A 73 -17.90 0.92 -4.82
N GLY A 74 -19.07 0.75 -4.22
CA GLY A 74 -19.77 -0.54 -4.13
C GLY A 74 -19.15 -1.48 -3.09
N GLN A 75 -19.53 -2.75 -3.14
CA GLN A 75 -19.07 -3.75 -2.17
C GLN A 75 -17.55 -4.00 -2.26
N PRO A 76 -16.88 -4.30 -1.13
CA PRO A 76 -15.48 -4.69 -1.13
C PRO A 76 -15.28 -6.01 -1.85
N ASN A 77 -14.07 -6.17 -2.35
CA ASN A 77 -13.61 -7.40 -2.98
C ASN A 77 -13.32 -8.47 -1.94
N GLU A 78 -12.69 -8.11 -0.82
CA GLU A 78 -12.33 -9.00 0.28
C GLU A 78 -12.72 -8.40 1.62
N ALA A 79 -13.07 -9.27 2.58
CA ALA A 79 -13.34 -8.89 3.95
C ALA A 79 -12.77 -9.93 4.92
N THR A 80 -12.23 -9.42 6.03
CA THR A 80 -11.74 -10.17 7.16
C THR A 80 -12.28 -9.51 8.43
N PRO A 81 -12.21 -10.16 9.61
CA PRO A 81 -12.74 -9.57 10.84
C PRO A 81 -12.21 -8.17 11.17
N THR A 82 -11.04 -7.77 10.66
CA THR A 82 -10.42 -6.47 10.97
C THR A 82 -10.09 -5.60 9.76
N LYS A 83 -10.34 -6.06 8.52
CA LYS A 83 -9.96 -5.35 7.27
C LYS A 83 -10.94 -5.64 6.14
N LEU A 84 -11.32 -4.61 5.41
CA LEU A 84 -12.04 -4.68 4.14
C LEU A 84 -11.16 -4.10 3.04
N LEU A 85 -11.12 -4.75 1.87
CA LEU A 85 -10.33 -4.32 0.72
C LEU A 85 -11.18 -4.18 -0.54
N TRP A 86 -10.92 -3.10 -1.28
CA TRP A 86 -11.37 -2.91 -2.65
C TRP A 86 -10.14 -2.83 -3.55
N PHE A 87 -10.23 -3.40 -4.75
CA PHE A 87 -9.23 -3.29 -5.80
C PHE A 87 -9.86 -2.65 -7.03
N ASP A 88 -9.07 -1.94 -7.84
CA ASP A 88 -9.50 -1.37 -9.13
C ASP A 88 -10.77 -0.50 -9.02
N ARG A 89 -10.77 0.46 -8.09
CA ARG A 89 -11.86 1.42 -7.87
C ARG A 89 -11.38 2.81 -8.19
N THR A 90 -11.52 3.21 -9.46
CA THR A 90 -11.04 4.50 -9.97
C THR A 90 -11.45 5.66 -9.04
N PRO A 91 -10.49 6.51 -8.60
CA PRO A 91 -9.10 6.60 -9.07
C PRO A 91 -8.09 5.71 -8.31
N TRP A 92 -8.55 4.90 -7.38
CA TRP A 92 -7.71 4.10 -6.48
C TRP A 92 -7.36 2.74 -7.08
N LYS A 93 -6.07 2.40 -7.01
CA LYS A 93 -5.59 1.04 -7.25
C LYS A 93 -6.13 0.08 -6.18
N ARG A 94 -6.08 0.52 -4.92
CA ARG A 94 -6.56 -0.24 -3.77
C ARG A 94 -7.12 0.69 -2.70
N ILE A 95 -8.17 0.24 -2.02
CA ILE A 95 -8.75 0.89 -0.83
C ILE A 95 -8.74 -0.16 0.27
N GLN A 96 -8.25 0.21 1.45
CA GLN A 96 -8.27 -0.62 2.64
C GLN A 96 -8.89 0.14 3.80
N VAL A 97 -9.91 -0.42 4.42
CA VAL A 97 -10.46 0.09 5.69
C VAL A 97 -10.21 -0.92 6.80
N THR A 98 -9.75 -0.48 7.97
CA THR A 98 -9.37 -1.35 9.09
C THR A 98 -10.12 -1.03 10.38
N SER A 99 -10.40 -2.05 11.20
CA SER A 99 -10.89 -1.85 12.57
C SER A 99 -9.79 -1.36 13.51
N ASP A 100 -8.56 -1.80 13.26
CA ASP A 100 -7.37 -1.36 13.98
C ASP A 100 -7.10 0.09 13.61
N GLN A 101 -6.94 0.95 14.61
CA GLN A 101 -6.72 2.38 14.42
C GLN A 101 -5.32 2.78 14.87
N VAL A 102 -4.72 3.72 14.14
CA VAL A 102 -3.42 4.31 14.49
C VAL A 102 -3.63 5.79 14.79
N VAL A 103 -3.11 6.25 15.92
CA VAL A 103 -3.19 7.69 16.24
C VAL A 103 -2.21 8.45 15.36
N HIS A 104 -2.75 9.30 14.51
CA HIS A 104 -2.03 10.30 13.74
C HIS A 104 -2.19 11.67 14.41
N LYS A 105 -1.15 12.50 14.40
CA LYS A 105 -1.12 13.81 15.09
C LYS A 105 -1.05 15.01 14.16
N PHE A 106 -1.01 14.77 12.85
CA PHE A 106 -0.92 15.81 11.85
C PHE A 106 -2.15 15.73 10.93
N PRO A 107 -2.77 16.87 10.57
CA PRO A 107 -2.49 18.22 11.04
C PRO A 107 -2.97 18.43 12.49
N THR A 108 -3.93 17.62 12.93
CA THR A 108 -4.44 17.56 14.31
C THR A 108 -4.58 16.10 14.75
N PRO A 109 -4.65 15.79 16.05
CA PRO A 109 -4.82 14.42 16.53
C PRO A 109 -6.12 13.75 16.08
N HIS A 110 -6.01 12.62 15.39
CA HIS A 110 -7.12 11.77 14.96
C HIS A 110 -6.69 10.30 14.85
N ALA A 111 -7.63 9.42 14.48
CA ALA A 111 -7.41 7.99 14.34
C ALA A 111 -7.51 7.58 12.87
N ASP A 112 -6.41 7.08 12.32
CA ASP A 112 -6.31 6.55 10.97
C ASP A 112 -6.96 5.17 10.88
N PHE A 113 -7.78 4.97 9.84
CA PHE A 113 -8.38 3.66 9.54
C PHE A 113 -8.59 3.40 8.03
N LEU A 114 -8.44 4.41 7.17
CA LEU A 114 -8.60 4.31 5.73
C LEU A 114 -7.23 4.49 5.06
N THR A 115 -6.78 3.50 4.28
CA THR A 115 -5.60 3.61 3.43
C THR A 115 -5.99 3.47 1.97
N GLN A 116 -5.55 4.39 1.13
CA GLN A 116 -5.86 4.37 -0.31
C GLN A 116 -4.57 4.49 -1.12
N TYR A 117 -4.46 3.67 -2.16
CA TYR A 117 -3.25 3.44 -2.94
C TYR A 117 -3.48 3.88 -4.39
N ILE A 118 -2.42 4.40 -5.00
CA ILE A 118 -2.33 4.72 -6.44
C ILE A 118 -1.05 4.13 -7.02
N ASP A 119 -1.05 3.88 -8.33
CA ASP A 119 0.20 3.73 -9.06
C ASP A 119 0.94 5.07 -9.08
N TYR A 120 2.18 5.08 -8.60
CA TYR A 120 3.02 6.27 -8.58
C TYR A 120 4.49 5.90 -8.38
N GLU A 121 5.34 6.29 -9.33
CA GLU A 121 6.79 6.17 -9.19
C GLU A 121 7.35 7.38 -8.42
N VAL A 122 7.91 7.13 -7.24
CA VAL A 122 8.64 8.15 -6.46
C VAL A 122 10.14 8.02 -6.72
N PRO A 123 10.81 9.07 -7.22
CA PRO A 123 12.26 9.10 -7.33
C PRO A 123 12.95 8.84 -5.98
N PRO A 124 13.98 7.96 -5.90
CA PRO A 124 14.63 7.62 -4.63
C PRO A 124 15.18 8.82 -3.85
N ASP A 125 15.62 9.88 -4.53
CA ASP A 125 16.13 11.11 -3.91
C ASP A 125 15.04 11.96 -3.23
N LYS A 126 13.75 11.64 -3.44
CA LYS A 126 12.61 12.30 -2.80
C LYS A 126 12.14 11.66 -1.50
N PHE A 127 12.67 10.49 -1.13
CA PHE A 127 12.21 9.77 0.06
C PHE A 127 12.45 10.54 1.37
N GLU A 128 13.53 11.31 1.47
CA GLU A 128 13.79 12.14 2.66
C GLU A 128 12.74 13.25 2.80
N GLU A 129 12.41 13.94 1.70
CA GLU A 129 11.42 15.01 1.68
C GLU A 129 10.03 14.47 2.06
N LEU A 130 9.63 13.33 1.50
CA LEU A 130 8.35 12.68 1.82
C LEU A 130 8.30 12.16 3.26
N GLY A 131 9.40 11.60 3.77
CA GLY A 131 9.50 11.20 5.17
C GLY A 131 9.40 12.36 6.17
N ARG A 132 9.76 13.59 5.76
CA ARG A 132 9.55 14.81 6.55
C ARG A 132 8.15 15.42 6.37
N TYR A 133 7.49 15.12 5.27
CA TYR A 133 6.20 15.69 4.90
C TYR A 133 5.06 15.14 5.76
N ASP A 134 4.80 13.85 5.69
CA ASP A 134 3.68 13.22 6.39
C ASP A 134 3.98 11.75 6.68
N GLY A 135 3.86 11.33 7.94
CA GLY A 135 4.07 9.94 8.35
C GLY A 135 2.99 8.99 7.86
N SER A 136 1.89 9.54 7.32
CA SER A 136 0.81 8.81 6.68
C SER A 136 0.89 8.80 5.15
N CYS A 137 1.92 9.42 4.56
CA CYS A 137 2.29 9.19 3.16
C CYS A 137 3.20 7.96 3.09
N LEU A 138 2.74 6.92 2.41
CA LEU A 138 3.39 5.61 2.35
C LEU A 138 3.89 5.36 0.92
N ILE A 139 5.16 5.02 0.77
CA ILE A 139 5.78 4.78 -0.53
C ILE A 139 6.30 3.35 -0.62
N ASP A 140 5.91 2.62 -1.66
CA ASP A 140 6.44 1.31 -2.03
C ASP A 140 7.02 1.36 -3.44
N ARG A 141 8.35 1.48 -3.52
CA ARG A 141 9.08 1.57 -4.78
C ARG A 141 9.00 0.28 -5.60
N THR A 142 9.05 -0.87 -4.92
CA THR A 142 9.01 -2.17 -5.58
C THR A 142 7.68 -2.34 -6.29
N MET A 143 6.56 -2.08 -5.61
CA MET A 143 5.23 -2.14 -6.22
C MET A 143 4.97 -0.98 -7.19
N GLY A 144 5.68 0.14 -7.02
CA GLY A 144 5.43 1.36 -7.78
C GLY A 144 4.18 2.08 -7.30
N GLU A 145 3.97 2.09 -5.98
CA GLU A 145 2.76 2.63 -5.36
C GLU A 145 3.08 3.75 -4.39
N ALA A 146 2.20 4.74 -4.37
CA ALA A 146 2.06 5.66 -3.25
C ALA A 146 0.70 5.47 -2.60
N ALA A 147 0.64 5.68 -1.29
CA ALA A 147 -0.60 5.63 -0.54
C ALA A 147 -0.67 6.72 0.53
N ALA A 148 -1.90 7.03 0.91
CA ALA A 148 -2.18 7.86 2.07
C ALA A 148 -3.05 7.08 3.05
N ARG A 149 -2.77 7.25 4.35
CA ARG A 149 -3.54 6.67 5.43
C ARG A 149 -4.13 7.77 6.32
N CYS A 150 -5.46 7.81 6.46
CA CYS A 150 -6.12 8.84 7.26
C CYS A 150 -7.48 8.37 7.79
N ASP A 151 -8.30 9.29 8.29
CA ASP A 151 -9.69 9.07 8.69
C ASP A 151 -10.71 9.31 7.56
N SER A 152 -10.27 9.86 6.43
CA SER A 152 -11.16 10.27 5.34
C SER A 152 -10.47 10.25 3.97
N GLU A 153 -11.26 10.02 2.92
CA GLU A 153 -10.77 10.03 1.53
C GLU A 153 -10.29 11.42 1.10
N ALA A 154 -10.99 12.46 1.55
CA ALA A 154 -10.62 13.84 1.27
C ALA A 154 -9.21 14.18 1.76
N ALA A 155 -8.84 13.69 2.95
CA ALA A 155 -7.50 13.83 3.49
C ALA A 155 -6.48 13.02 2.67
N ASN A 156 -6.83 11.81 2.22
CA ASN A 156 -5.94 11.00 1.38
C ASN A 156 -5.67 11.66 0.01
N PHE A 157 -6.68 12.26 -0.63
CA PHE A 157 -6.47 13.06 -1.84
C PHE A 157 -5.50 14.22 -1.59
N LEU A 158 -5.71 14.96 -0.49
CA LEU A 158 -4.85 16.08 -0.13
C LEU A 158 -3.41 15.63 0.11
N THR A 159 -3.21 14.54 0.86
CA THR A 159 -1.88 13.97 1.12
C THR A 159 -1.15 13.66 -0.19
N LEU A 160 -1.80 12.97 -1.12
CA LEU A 160 -1.18 12.51 -2.37
C LEU A 160 -0.99 13.63 -3.40
N ASN A 161 -1.89 14.60 -3.48
CA ASN A 161 -1.69 15.79 -4.31
C ASN A 161 -0.46 16.58 -3.85
N LEU A 162 -0.32 16.79 -2.54
CA LEU A 162 0.83 17.51 -1.99
C LEU A 162 2.13 16.69 -2.07
N MET A 163 2.06 15.36 -1.93
CA MET A 163 3.18 14.47 -2.24
C MET A 163 3.66 14.69 -3.69
N HIS A 164 2.76 14.72 -4.67
CA HIS A 164 3.11 14.98 -6.06
C HIS A 164 3.75 16.36 -6.25
N GLU A 165 3.22 17.40 -5.60
CA GLU A 165 3.79 18.75 -5.65
C GLU A 165 5.21 18.81 -5.04
N ILE A 166 5.49 18.03 -4.00
CA ILE A 166 6.84 17.90 -3.41
C ILE A 166 7.77 17.15 -4.37
N VAL A 167 7.32 16.00 -4.90
CA VAL A 167 8.10 15.18 -5.84
C VAL A 167 8.50 15.98 -7.09
N THR A 168 7.59 16.80 -7.61
CA THR A 168 7.84 17.65 -8.78
C THR A 168 8.57 18.96 -8.46
N GLY A 169 8.83 19.25 -7.18
CA GLY A 169 9.48 20.48 -6.73
C GLY A 169 8.61 21.74 -6.84
N THR A 170 7.31 21.58 -7.09
CA THR A 170 6.33 22.67 -7.13
C THR A 170 6.06 23.25 -5.74
N ARG A 171 6.21 22.43 -4.68
CA ARG A 171 6.03 22.85 -3.29
C ARG A 171 7.13 22.31 -2.39
N THR A 172 7.53 23.10 -1.40
CA THR A 172 8.43 22.66 -0.33
C THR A 172 7.69 21.85 0.73
N VAL A 173 8.41 21.02 1.51
CA VAL A 173 7.82 20.24 2.61
C VAL A 173 7.11 21.12 3.65
N ASP A 174 7.74 22.23 4.05
CA ASP A 174 7.19 23.11 5.09
C ASP A 174 5.91 23.82 4.60
N ASP A 175 5.92 24.27 3.34
CA ASP A 175 4.73 24.86 2.71
C ASP A 175 3.61 23.83 2.55
N ALA A 176 3.94 22.58 2.20
CA ALA A 176 2.95 21.50 2.07
C ALA A 176 2.26 21.23 3.40
N ARG A 177 3.00 21.19 4.51
CA ARG A 177 2.45 20.96 5.85
C ARG A 177 1.52 22.10 6.29
N ALA A 178 1.88 23.35 6.03
CA ALA A 178 1.02 24.49 6.32
C ALA A 178 -0.23 24.51 5.43
N PHE A 179 -0.06 24.29 4.12
CA PHE A 179 -1.15 24.26 3.15
C PHE A 179 -2.14 23.12 3.44
N TYR A 180 -1.66 21.97 3.90
CA TYR A 180 -2.51 20.85 4.30
C TYR A 180 -3.54 21.28 5.34
N SER A 181 -3.07 21.90 6.44
CA SER A 181 -3.92 22.27 7.58
C SER A 181 -5.02 23.26 7.17
N GLU A 182 -4.67 24.27 6.39
CA GLU A 182 -5.62 25.28 5.91
C GLU A 182 -6.62 24.67 4.92
N THR A 183 -6.14 23.86 3.97
CA THR A 183 -6.98 23.26 2.93
C THR A 183 -7.98 22.26 3.49
N LEU A 184 -7.54 21.40 4.42
CA LEU A 184 -8.47 20.47 5.09
C LEU A 184 -9.49 21.23 5.94
N SER A 185 -9.10 22.32 6.60
CA SER A 185 -10.03 23.17 7.35
C SER A 185 -11.08 23.82 6.44
N ALA A 186 -10.66 24.34 5.28
CA ALA A 186 -11.56 24.91 4.28
C ALA A 186 -12.57 23.86 3.78
N TYR A 187 -12.11 22.64 3.47
CA TYR A 187 -12.98 21.52 3.11
C TYR A 187 -14.03 21.23 4.20
N CYS A 188 -13.60 21.16 5.47
CA CYS A 188 -14.51 20.93 6.59
C CYS A 188 -15.52 22.07 6.83
N LEU A 189 -15.18 23.30 6.45
CA LEU A 189 -16.09 24.45 6.50
C LEU A 189 -17.06 24.52 5.31
N GLY A 190 -16.95 23.60 4.35
CA GLY A 190 -17.75 23.59 3.12
C GLY A 190 -17.28 24.65 2.10
N GLU A 191 -16.06 25.14 2.25
CA GLU A 191 -15.41 26.00 1.28
C GLU A 191 -14.76 25.17 0.15
N SER A 192 -14.38 25.82 -0.94
CA SER A 192 -13.73 25.11 -2.06
C SER A 192 -12.34 24.64 -1.65
N ALA A 193 -12.08 23.34 -1.81
CA ALA A 193 -10.79 22.73 -1.52
C ALA A 193 -10.46 21.65 -2.57
N PRO A 194 -10.05 22.02 -3.80
CA PRO A 194 -9.88 21.08 -4.91
C PRO A 194 -8.92 19.92 -4.60
N HIS A 195 -7.87 20.16 -3.81
CA HIS A 195 -6.93 19.12 -3.38
C HIS A 195 -7.56 17.99 -2.55
N CYS A 196 -8.73 18.22 -1.96
CA CYS A 196 -9.48 17.24 -1.18
C CYS A 196 -10.53 16.47 -2.00
N GLU A 197 -10.78 16.85 -3.25
CA GLU A 197 -11.93 16.34 -4.02
C GLU A 197 -11.52 15.35 -5.12
N GLY A 198 -10.24 15.32 -5.49
CA GLY A 198 -9.71 14.45 -6.53
C GLY A 198 -8.23 14.71 -6.80
N PHE A 199 -7.65 13.96 -7.73
CA PHE A 199 -6.27 14.19 -8.16
C PHE A 199 -6.15 15.41 -9.08
N LEU A 200 -5.14 16.25 -8.83
CA LEU A 200 -4.81 17.44 -9.62
C LEU A 200 -3.67 17.19 -10.61
N PHE A 201 -3.31 15.92 -10.80
CA PHE A 201 -2.31 15.44 -11.75
C PHE A 201 -2.84 14.18 -12.43
N GLU A 202 -2.29 13.86 -13.60
CA GLU A 202 -2.65 12.63 -14.30
C GLU A 202 -2.02 11.43 -13.59
N LEU A 203 -2.86 10.48 -13.19
CA LEU A 203 -2.39 9.24 -12.60
C LEU A 203 -1.78 8.32 -13.68
N PRO A 204 -0.64 7.68 -13.39
CA PRO A 204 -0.20 6.51 -14.14
C PRO A 204 -1.28 5.41 -14.11
N THR A 205 -1.39 4.65 -15.20
CA THR A 205 -2.32 3.50 -15.31
C THR A 205 -1.54 2.18 -15.26
N GLY A 206 -0.64 2.05 -14.28
CA GLY A 206 0.32 0.94 -14.16
C GLY A 206 1.73 1.27 -14.66
N GLY A 207 2.61 0.27 -14.58
CA GLY A 207 4.01 0.39 -15.03
C GLY A 207 4.87 1.34 -14.19
N SER A 208 4.42 1.68 -12.98
CA SER A 208 5.13 2.57 -12.04
C SER A 208 6.14 1.85 -11.15
N GLY A 209 6.27 0.52 -11.29
CA GLY A 209 7.16 -0.31 -10.48
C GLY A 209 8.64 -0.04 -10.74
N ASP A 210 9.40 0.11 -9.66
CA ASP A 210 10.86 0.11 -9.65
C ASP A 210 11.35 -1.03 -8.71
N PRO A 211 11.40 -2.27 -9.22
CA PRO A 211 11.72 -3.47 -8.42
C PRO A 211 13.22 -3.63 -8.11
N ASP A 212 14.03 -2.58 -8.28
CA ASP A 212 15.49 -2.60 -8.16
C ASP A 212 16.19 -3.46 -9.22
N HIS A 213 17.50 -3.64 -9.07
CA HIS A 213 18.36 -4.43 -9.93
C HIS A 213 19.13 -5.50 -9.13
N PRO A 214 19.31 -6.70 -9.71
CA PRO A 214 20.10 -7.73 -9.06
C PRO A 214 21.56 -7.28 -8.93
N VAL A 215 22.14 -7.49 -7.74
CA VAL A 215 23.57 -7.26 -7.52
C VAL A 215 24.41 -8.45 -7.99
N PRO A 216 25.66 -8.24 -8.47
CA PRO A 216 26.55 -9.33 -8.84
C PRO A 216 26.74 -10.33 -7.68
N PRO A 217 26.49 -11.64 -7.88
CA PRO A 217 26.51 -12.59 -6.78
C PRO A 217 27.93 -12.86 -6.29
N GLY A 218 28.14 -12.74 -4.98
CA GLY A 218 29.36 -13.20 -4.31
C GLY A 218 29.46 -14.74 -4.27
N PRO A 219 30.59 -15.31 -3.78
CA PRO A 219 30.82 -16.76 -3.80
C PRO A 219 29.74 -17.59 -3.10
N LYS A 220 29.22 -17.10 -1.97
CA LYS A 220 28.14 -17.77 -1.23
C LYS A 220 26.81 -17.75 -2.00
N ALA A 221 26.47 -16.63 -2.64
CA ALA A 221 25.26 -16.52 -3.44
C ALA A 221 25.30 -17.48 -4.64
N LYS A 222 26.45 -17.61 -5.32
CA LYS A 222 26.63 -18.59 -6.41
C LYS A 222 26.39 -20.03 -5.96
N ALA A 223 26.92 -20.41 -4.80
CA ALA A 223 26.70 -21.75 -4.25
C ALA A 223 25.22 -22.01 -3.94
N ILE A 224 24.48 -20.99 -3.49
CA ILE A 224 23.04 -21.08 -3.25
C ILE A 224 22.26 -21.16 -4.56
N THR A 225 22.61 -20.35 -5.57
CA THR A 225 21.98 -20.41 -6.91
C THR A 225 22.07 -21.83 -7.48
N GLN A 226 23.24 -22.46 -7.40
CA GLN A 226 23.40 -23.84 -7.84
C GLN A 226 22.47 -24.81 -7.10
N GLN A 227 22.37 -24.71 -5.77
CA GLN A 227 21.47 -25.56 -4.98
C GLN A 227 19.98 -25.34 -5.33
N VAL A 228 19.60 -24.09 -5.63
CA VAL A 228 18.24 -23.75 -6.10
C VAL A 228 17.97 -24.38 -7.46
N GLU A 229 18.90 -24.27 -8.41
CA GLU A 229 18.77 -24.88 -9.74
C GLU A 229 18.66 -26.41 -9.67
N GLU A 230 19.48 -27.05 -8.83
CA GLU A 230 19.42 -28.49 -8.58
C GLU A 230 18.06 -28.90 -7.98
N PHE A 231 17.54 -28.13 -7.02
CA PHE A 231 16.21 -28.36 -6.43
C PHE A 231 15.07 -28.22 -7.45
N LEU A 232 15.08 -27.16 -8.26
CA LEU A 232 14.06 -26.91 -9.27
C LEU A 232 14.08 -28.01 -10.36
N SER A 233 15.27 -28.46 -10.74
CA SER A 233 15.45 -29.57 -11.69
C SER A 233 14.88 -30.88 -11.14
N ALA A 234 15.19 -31.21 -9.88
CA ALA A 234 14.71 -32.42 -9.23
C ALA A 234 13.19 -32.43 -8.99
N SER A 235 12.57 -31.25 -8.86
CA SER A 235 11.13 -31.08 -8.62
C SER A 235 10.29 -30.90 -9.89
N GLY A 236 10.92 -30.91 -11.08
CA GLY A 236 10.22 -30.74 -12.37
C GLY A 236 9.69 -29.32 -12.61
N ARG A 237 10.29 -28.32 -11.96
CA ARG A 237 9.91 -26.90 -12.03
C ARG A 237 10.96 -26.04 -12.75
N THR A 238 11.65 -26.62 -13.74
CA THR A 238 12.67 -25.92 -14.55
C THR A 238 12.08 -25.14 -15.71
#